data_AF-A0A645A5C6-F1
#
_entry.id   AF-A0A645A5C6-F1
#
_cell.length_a   1.000
_cell.length_b   1.000
_cell.length_c   1.000
_cell.angle_alpha   90.00
_cell.angle_beta   90.00
_cell.angle_gamma   90.00
#
_symmetry.space_group_name_H-M   'P 1'
#
loop_
_entity.id
_entity.type
_entity.pdbx_description
1 polymer ?
#
loop_
_entity_poly.entity_id
_entity_poly.type
_entity_poly.pdbx_seq_one_letter_code
_entity_poly.pdbx_strand_id
1 'polypeptide(L)'
;MLADPAAMLPFAQMANRPDDIGFLGVEYQNLNPELAQSEKVAEFTRNGREGLLITYVYPDSPAAQLGLKPGDVLLKVFPDGGAPVVLEGREFANPADRQFPWERLSDIPEMYFEEIPEPWPGVKDPLNQLLTNIGVGNTVSLLVVRDHKPTRLEFRIAAAPDYFEIAPEYQSKALGITVSDITFEVRRYFRMTKTDDGVIVSGVTAGSAASTAGVRPFEIITAVDDQGIRSVSDFEKALQGKNEVRLTVRRLAASRVVTIKLPSGPRR
;
A
#
# COMPACT_ATOMS: atom_id res chain seq x y z
N MET A 1 18.14 -4.56 -26.97
CA MET A 1 18.93 -4.67 -25.73
C MET A 1 17.97 -5.16 -24.67
N LEU A 2 18.04 -6.47 -24.35
CA LEU A 2 17.13 -7.13 -23.43
C LEU A 2 17.46 -6.66 -22.01
N ALA A 3 16.51 -6.06 -21.31
CA ALA A 3 16.65 -5.78 -19.89
C ALA A 3 16.69 -7.11 -19.12
N ASP A 4 17.66 -7.22 -18.23
CA ASP A 4 17.97 -8.41 -17.43
C ASP A 4 16.78 -8.81 -16.51
N PRO A 5 16.29 -10.06 -16.55
CA PRO A 5 15.20 -10.53 -15.68
C PRO A 5 15.58 -10.65 -14.19
N ALA A 6 16.77 -10.20 -13.77
CA ALA A 6 17.28 -10.36 -12.40
C ALA A 6 17.06 -9.17 -11.43
N ALA A 7 16.26 -8.15 -11.76
CA ALA A 7 16.05 -6.99 -10.87
C ALA A 7 14.78 -7.05 -9.99
N MET A 8 14.20 -8.24 -9.78
CA MET A 8 13.14 -8.46 -8.78
C MET A 8 13.46 -9.71 -7.99
N LEU A 9 13.59 -9.58 -6.68
CA LEU A 9 13.55 -10.75 -5.81
C LEU A 9 12.10 -11.29 -5.84
N PRO A 10 11.88 -12.57 -6.17
CA PRO A 10 10.57 -13.21 -6.01
C PRO A 10 10.07 -13.01 -4.56
N PHE A 11 8.76 -12.85 -4.33
CA PHE A 11 8.17 -12.83 -2.97
C PHE A 11 8.63 -14.03 -2.10
N ALA A 12 9.03 -15.13 -2.74
CA ALA A 12 9.58 -16.32 -2.10
C ALA A 12 11.03 -16.18 -1.59
N GLN A 13 11.76 -15.10 -1.92
CA GLN A 13 13.19 -14.90 -1.59
C GLN A 13 13.46 -13.79 -0.58
N MET A 14 12.43 -13.15 0.00
CA MET A 14 12.62 -12.18 1.07
C MET A 14 12.88 -12.95 2.39
N ALA A 15 14.04 -12.68 3.00
CA ALA A 15 14.51 -13.39 4.19
C ALA A 15 13.57 -13.17 5.38
N ASN A 16 13.08 -14.26 6.00
CA ASN A 16 12.23 -14.25 7.20
C ASN A 16 12.83 -13.36 8.30
N ARG A 17 12.33 -12.13 8.44
CA ARG A 17 12.57 -11.29 9.63
C ARG A 17 11.54 -11.67 10.70
N PRO A 18 11.90 -11.56 12.00
CA PRO A 18 10.98 -11.87 13.10
C PRO A 18 9.65 -11.08 13.08
N ASP A 19 9.64 -9.94 12.39
CA ASP A 19 8.49 -9.04 12.26
C ASP A 19 7.79 -9.12 10.89
N ASP A 20 8.08 -10.16 10.07
CA ASP A 20 7.50 -10.29 8.74
C ASP A 20 5.99 -10.54 8.78
N ILE A 21 5.26 -9.75 8.00
CA ILE A 21 3.81 -9.90 7.83
C ILE A 21 3.54 -11.01 6.80
N GLY A 22 2.70 -11.98 7.17
CA GLY A 22 2.19 -13.00 6.26
C GLY A 22 1.29 -12.37 5.19
N PHE A 23 1.55 -12.68 3.93
CA PHE A 23 0.98 -11.95 2.80
C PHE A 23 0.41 -12.89 1.74
N LEU A 24 -0.86 -12.64 1.39
CA LEU A 24 -1.50 -13.25 0.22
C LEU A 24 -1.44 -12.33 -1.00
N GLY A 25 -1.48 -11.01 -0.79
CA GLY A 25 -1.45 -10.01 -1.85
C GLY A 25 -2.78 -9.82 -2.56
N VAL A 26 -3.83 -9.55 -1.77
CA VAL A 26 -5.17 -9.19 -2.23
C VAL A 26 -5.67 -7.96 -1.48
N GLU A 27 -6.53 -7.17 -2.12
CA GLU A 27 -7.48 -6.31 -1.41
C GLU A 27 -8.81 -7.04 -1.37
N TYR A 28 -9.57 -6.85 -0.29
CA TYR A 28 -10.85 -7.50 -0.11
C TYR A 28 -11.86 -6.55 0.54
N GLN A 29 -13.13 -6.87 0.38
CA GLN A 29 -14.22 -6.27 1.14
C GLN A 29 -15.05 -7.36 1.79
N ASN A 30 -15.70 -7.00 2.90
CA ASN A 30 -16.66 -7.87 3.54
C ASN A 30 -17.88 -8.06 2.65
N LEU A 31 -18.42 -9.28 2.65
CA LEU A 31 -19.72 -9.53 2.07
C LEU A 31 -20.83 -8.94 2.96
N ASN A 32 -21.93 -8.64 2.31
CA ASN A 32 -23.24 -8.43 2.90
C ASN A 32 -24.26 -9.31 2.14
N PRO A 33 -25.51 -9.45 2.62
CA PRO A 33 -26.50 -10.28 1.93
C PRO A 33 -26.68 -9.93 0.45
N GLU A 34 -26.70 -8.63 0.13
CA GLU A 34 -26.88 -8.12 -1.22
C GLU A 34 -25.72 -8.52 -2.15
N LEU A 35 -24.47 -8.30 -1.70
CA LEU A 35 -23.25 -8.69 -2.40
C LEU A 35 -23.21 -10.21 -2.58
N ALA A 36 -23.48 -10.97 -1.52
CA ALA A 36 -23.47 -12.44 -1.60
C ALA A 36 -24.51 -12.99 -2.58
N GLN A 37 -25.66 -12.33 -2.74
CA GLN A 37 -26.65 -12.68 -3.75
C GLN A 37 -26.21 -12.28 -5.15
N SER A 38 -25.65 -11.07 -5.32
CA SER A 38 -25.20 -10.58 -6.63
C SER A 38 -24.02 -11.38 -7.19
N GLU A 39 -23.06 -11.75 -6.34
CA GLU A 39 -21.94 -12.65 -6.66
C GLU A 39 -22.37 -14.13 -6.67
N LYS A 40 -23.62 -14.40 -6.27
CA LYS A 40 -24.26 -15.73 -6.23
C LYS A 40 -23.47 -16.75 -5.39
N VAL A 41 -23.01 -16.29 -4.24
CA VAL A 41 -22.28 -17.07 -3.23
C VAL A 41 -23.06 -17.19 -1.91
N ALA A 42 -24.30 -16.71 -1.85
CA ALA A 42 -25.12 -16.67 -0.64
C ALA A 42 -25.21 -18.02 0.09
N GLU A 43 -25.27 -19.13 -0.65
CA GLU A 43 -25.33 -20.49 -0.10
C GLU A 43 -24.03 -20.92 0.59
N PHE A 44 -22.89 -20.40 0.16
CA PHE A 44 -21.57 -20.74 0.72
C PHE A 44 -21.13 -19.80 1.85
N THR A 45 -21.74 -18.62 1.92
CA THR A 45 -21.30 -17.48 2.75
C THR A 45 -22.22 -17.23 3.94
N ARG A 46 -23.13 -18.18 4.22
CA ARG A 46 -24.20 -18.00 5.22
C ARG A 46 -24.96 -16.68 4.99
N ASN A 47 -25.36 -16.46 3.75
CA ASN A 47 -26.00 -15.23 3.26
C ASN A 47 -25.14 -13.98 3.48
N GLY A 48 -23.86 -14.04 3.12
CA GLY A 48 -22.91 -12.92 3.19
C GLY A 48 -22.32 -12.62 4.58
N ARG A 49 -22.53 -13.49 5.58
CA ARG A 49 -21.92 -13.34 6.91
C ARG A 49 -20.48 -13.86 6.97
N GLU A 50 -20.17 -14.80 6.12
CA GLU A 50 -18.87 -15.44 5.98
C GLU A 50 -18.29 -15.13 4.60
N GLY A 51 -16.98 -15.02 4.52
CA GLY A 51 -16.26 -14.82 3.28
C GLY A 51 -15.81 -13.37 3.05
N LEU A 52 -14.65 -13.25 2.42
CA LEU A 52 -14.07 -12.01 1.96
C LEU A 52 -14.13 -12.00 0.43
N LEU A 53 -14.77 -10.98 -0.14
CA LEU A 53 -14.82 -10.77 -1.58
C LEU A 53 -13.52 -10.09 -2.01
N ILE A 54 -12.73 -10.77 -2.84
CA ILE A 54 -11.50 -10.24 -3.41
C ILE A 54 -11.87 -9.15 -4.42
N THR A 55 -11.41 -7.92 -4.16
CA THR A 55 -11.66 -6.75 -5.01
C THR A 55 -10.46 -6.42 -5.89
N TYR A 56 -9.26 -6.81 -5.45
CA TYR A 56 -8.03 -6.62 -6.20
C TYR A 56 -7.02 -7.72 -5.89
N VAL A 57 -6.21 -8.07 -6.89
CA VAL A 57 -5.10 -9.01 -6.75
C VAL A 57 -3.83 -8.29 -7.18
N TYR A 58 -2.87 -8.18 -6.26
CA TYR A 58 -1.61 -7.53 -6.55
C TYR A 58 -0.81 -8.32 -7.59
N PRO A 59 -0.26 -7.68 -8.64
CA PRO A 59 0.61 -8.35 -9.58
C PRO A 59 1.78 -9.05 -8.89
N ASP A 60 2.19 -10.18 -9.44
CA ASP A 60 3.30 -11.02 -8.98
C ASP A 60 3.14 -11.64 -7.57
N SER A 61 2.06 -11.31 -6.84
CA SER A 61 1.80 -11.79 -5.49
C SER A 61 1.49 -13.30 -5.43
N PRO A 62 1.52 -13.93 -4.23
CA PRO A 62 1.06 -15.31 -4.07
C PRO A 62 -0.36 -15.53 -4.62
N ALA A 63 -1.29 -14.61 -4.39
CA ALA A 63 -2.63 -14.68 -4.94
C ALA A 63 -2.65 -14.69 -6.47
N ALA A 64 -1.83 -13.86 -7.12
CA ALA A 64 -1.71 -13.86 -8.57
C ALA A 64 -1.15 -15.19 -9.09
N GLN A 65 -0.16 -15.76 -8.41
CA GLN A 65 0.42 -17.07 -8.75
C GLN A 65 -0.58 -18.22 -8.60
N LEU A 66 -1.49 -18.12 -7.62
CA LEU A 66 -2.61 -19.05 -7.44
C LEU A 66 -3.73 -18.86 -8.47
N GLY A 67 -3.66 -17.82 -9.30
CA GLY A 67 -4.69 -17.49 -10.28
C GLY A 67 -5.98 -16.95 -9.64
N LEU A 68 -5.88 -16.39 -8.44
CA LEU A 68 -6.98 -15.63 -7.82
C LEU A 68 -7.31 -14.40 -8.67
N LYS A 69 -8.57 -13.97 -8.63
CA LYS A 69 -9.09 -12.85 -9.42
C LYS A 69 -10.05 -12.00 -8.60
N PRO A 70 -10.21 -10.72 -8.95
CA PRO A 70 -11.35 -9.94 -8.47
C PRO A 70 -12.67 -10.68 -8.75
N GLY A 71 -13.56 -10.72 -7.76
CA GLY A 71 -14.80 -11.50 -7.78
C GLY A 71 -14.71 -12.85 -7.05
N ASP A 72 -13.51 -13.33 -6.75
CA ASP A 72 -13.35 -14.53 -5.92
C ASP A 72 -13.80 -14.28 -4.49
N VAL A 73 -14.40 -15.28 -3.87
CA VAL A 73 -14.81 -15.22 -2.47
C VAL A 73 -13.99 -16.20 -1.64
N LEU A 74 -13.14 -15.67 -0.77
CA LEU A 74 -12.32 -16.45 0.15
C LEU A 74 -13.13 -16.76 1.41
N LEU A 75 -13.42 -18.03 1.68
CA LEU A 75 -14.28 -18.45 2.80
C LEU A 75 -13.51 -18.89 4.04
N LYS A 76 -12.45 -19.68 3.85
CA LYS A 76 -11.75 -20.36 4.95
C LYS A 76 -10.28 -20.51 4.66
N VAL A 77 -9.49 -20.47 5.73
CA VAL A 77 -8.07 -20.82 5.75
C VAL A 77 -7.90 -22.12 6.53
N PHE A 78 -7.13 -23.05 5.99
CA PHE A 78 -6.81 -24.34 6.60
C PHE A 78 -5.31 -24.39 6.87
N PRO A 79 -4.86 -24.08 8.10
CA PRO A 79 -3.48 -24.27 8.51
C PRO A 79 -3.10 -25.75 8.49
N ASP A 80 -1.84 -26.06 8.18
CA ASP A 80 -1.35 -27.43 8.33
C ASP A 80 -1.37 -27.87 9.80
N GLY A 81 -1.93 -29.05 10.08
CA GLY A 81 -2.14 -29.56 11.44
C GLY A 81 -3.11 -28.76 12.33
N GLY A 82 -3.80 -27.74 11.80
CA GLY A 82 -4.68 -26.85 12.55
C GLY A 82 -6.17 -26.99 12.23
N ALA A 83 -7.01 -26.40 13.09
CA ALA A 83 -8.44 -26.27 12.81
C ALA A 83 -8.68 -25.24 11.69
N PRO A 84 -9.70 -25.43 10.83
CA PRO A 84 -10.05 -24.45 9.81
C PRO A 84 -10.55 -23.16 10.43
N VAL A 85 -10.04 -22.04 9.94
CA VAL A 85 -10.46 -20.69 10.32
C VAL A 85 -11.47 -20.19 9.30
N VAL A 86 -12.68 -19.88 9.75
CA VAL A 86 -13.73 -19.27 8.94
C VAL A 86 -13.53 -17.76 8.92
N LEU A 87 -13.60 -17.15 7.74
CA LEU A 87 -13.42 -15.71 7.61
C LEU A 87 -14.77 -15.02 7.81
N GLU A 88 -15.10 -14.65 9.04
CA GLU A 88 -16.34 -13.94 9.35
C GLU A 88 -16.19 -12.44 9.07
N GLY A 89 -16.94 -11.88 8.12
CA GLY A 89 -16.69 -10.50 7.63
C GLY A 89 -16.56 -9.44 8.73
N ARG A 90 -17.37 -9.51 9.80
CA ARG A 90 -17.30 -8.59 10.94
C ARG A 90 -15.92 -8.51 11.63
N GLU A 91 -15.14 -9.59 11.59
CA GLU A 91 -13.81 -9.68 12.20
C GLU A 91 -12.71 -9.15 11.27
N PHE A 92 -13.02 -8.99 9.99
CA PHE A 92 -12.08 -8.59 8.94
C PHE A 92 -12.35 -7.19 8.37
N ALA A 93 -13.24 -6.42 9.00
CA ALA A 93 -13.51 -5.02 8.62
C ALA A 93 -12.26 -4.14 8.70
N ASN A 94 -12.00 -3.32 7.67
CA ASN A 94 -10.80 -2.49 7.62
C ASN A 94 -11.06 -1.13 8.30
N PRO A 95 -10.26 -0.73 9.31
CA PRO A 95 -10.37 0.60 9.91
C PRO A 95 -10.20 1.77 8.91
N ALA A 96 -9.52 1.54 7.79
CA ALA A 96 -9.36 2.50 6.70
C ALA A 96 -10.66 2.80 5.93
N ASP A 97 -11.71 2.00 6.12
CA ASP A 97 -13.05 2.26 5.55
C ASP A 97 -13.76 3.47 6.19
N ARG A 98 -13.15 4.11 7.21
CA ARG A 98 -13.65 5.35 7.79
C ARG A 98 -13.66 6.46 6.73
N GLN A 99 -14.80 7.14 6.61
CA GLN A 99 -14.97 8.29 5.70
C GLN A 99 -14.06 9.45 6.12
N PHE A 100 -12.89 9.52 5.49
CA PHE A 100 -12.09 10.74 5.43
C PHE A 100 -12.53 11.56 4.20
N PRO A 101 -12.76 12.88 4.32
CA PRO A 101 -13.27 13.72 3.23
C PRO A 101 -12.15 14.05 2.22
N TRP A 102 -11.74 13.04 1.46
CA TRP A 102 -10.63 13.12 0.49
C TRP A 102 -10.81 14.21 -0.56
N GLU A 103 -12.06 14.49 -0.93
CA GLU A 103 -12.47 15.54 -1.85
C GLU A 103 -12.19 16.96 -1.33
N ARG A 104 -12.02 17.12 -0.01
CA ARG A 104 -11.76 18.40 0.65
C ARG A 104 -10.34 18.54 1.19
N LEU A 105 -9.39 17.71 0.73
CA LEU A 105 -8.00 17.77 1.22
C LEU A 105 -7.39 19.18 1.08
N SER A 106 -7.76 19.94 0.05
CA SER A 106 -7.30 21.32 -0.16
C SER A 106 -7.74 22.28 0.94
N ASP A 107 -8.86 22.00 1.60
CA ASP A 107 -9.49 22.86 2.60
C ASP A 107 -9.00 22.54 4.01
N ILE A 108 -8.26 21.44 4.20
CA ILE A 108 -7.80 21.01 5.52
C ILE A 108 -6.76 22.00 6.03
N PRO A 109 -6.94 22.58 7.24
CA PRO A 109 -5.95 23.47 7.83
C PRO A 109 -4.61 22.75 8.05
N GLU A 110 -3.50 23.47 7.84
CA GLU A 110 -2.13 22.90 7.90
C GLU A 110 -1.82 22.21 9.23
N MET A 111 -2.40 22.69 10.33
CA MET A 111 -2.22 22.11 11.67
C MET A 111 -2.69 20.65 11.79
N TYR A 112 -3.50 20.16 10.85
CA TYR A 112 -3.99 18.78 10.81
C TYR A 112 -3.25 17.89 9.82
N PHE A 113 -2.23 18.39 9.09
CA PHE A 113 -1.57 17.61 8.04
C PHE A 113 -0.91 16.33 8.55
N GLU A 114 -0.43 16.31 9.79
CA GLU A 114 0.18 15.12 10.40
C GLU A 114 -0.85 14.11 10.92
N GLU A 115 -2.13 14.49 11.00
CA GLU A 115 -3.23 13.63 11.44
C GLU A 115 -4.02 13.02 10.27
N ILE A 116 -3.68 13.37 9.04
CA ILE A 116 -4.35 12.84 7.85
C ILE A 116 -4.01 11.34 7.73
N PRO A 117 -5.00 10.45 7.77
CA PRO A 117 -4.77 9.02 7.65
C PRO A 117 -4.25 8.68 6.25
N GLU A 118 -3.64 7.52 6.08
CA GLU A 118 -3.31 7.02 4.76
C GLU A 118 -4.58 6.77 3.93
N PRO A 119 -4.59 7.11 2.63
CA PRO A 119 -5.75 6.90 1.79
C PRO A 119 -5.90 5.47 1.24
N TRP A 120 -4.88 4.64 1.39
CA TRP A 120 -4.90 3.24 0.98
C TRP A 120 -5.09 2.31 2.20
N PRO A 121 -5.57 1.07 1.97
CA PRO A 121 -5.60 0.05 3.00
C PRO A 121 -4.19 -0.23 3.56
N GLY A 122 -4.06 -0.30 4.88
CA GLY A 122 -2.81 -0.73 5.52
C GLY A 122 -2.57 -2.23 5.37
N VAL A 123 -1.29 -2.63 5.30
CA VAL A 123 -0.89 -4.05 5.12
C VAL A 123 -1.16 -4.90 6.35
N LYS A 124 -1.23 -4.30 7.54
CA LYS A 124 -1.54 -5.00 8.80
C LYS A 124 -3.04 -5.20 8.99
N ASP A 125 -3.72 -5.68 7.95
CA ASP A 125 -5.14 -6.05 8.02
C ASP A 125 -5.35 -7.40 8.75
N PRO A 126 -6.60 -7.74 9.15
CA PRO A 126 -6.88 -8.99 9.85
C PRO A 126 -6.53 -10.27 9.09
N LEU A 127 -6.61 -10.29 7.75
CA LEU A 127 -6.22 -11.44 6.95
C LEU A 127 -4.71 -11.65 6.99
N ASN A 128 -3.94 -10.58 6.78
CA ASN A 128 -2.49 -10.66 6.85
C ASN A 128 -2.02 -10.97 8.28
N GLN A 129 -2.68 -10.45 9.32
CA GLN A 129 -2.42 -10.84 10.71
C GLN A 129 -2.71 -12.32 10.96
N LEU A 130 -3.81 -12.86 10.44
CA LEU A 130 -4.09 -14.30 10.52
C LEU A 130 -2.96 -15.13 9.88
N LEU A 131 -2.52 -14.76 8.68
CA LEU A 131 -1.41 -15.45 8.00
C LEU A 131 -0.09 -15.30 8.76
N THR A 132 0.16 -14.13 9.33
CA THR A 132 1.34 -13.86 10.20
C THR A 132 1.34 -14.79 11.41
N ASN A 133 0.19 -14.93 12.09
CA ASN A 133 0.03 -15.80 13.25
C ASN A 133 0.19 -17.29 12.90
N ILE A 134 -0.21 -17.70 11.70
CA ILE A 134 0.05 -19.06 11.20
C ILE A 134 1.55 -19.26 10.92
N GLY A 135 2.23 -18.23 10.41
CA GLY A 135 3.67 -18.18 10.25
C GLY A 135 4.11 -18.11 8.79
N VAL A 136 4.97 -17.14 8.48
CA VAL A 136 5.60 -17.02 7.15
C VAL A 136 6.44 -18.26 6.84
N GLY A 137 6.27 -18.78 5.63
CA GLY A 137 6.91 -20.00 5.15
C GLY A 137 6.11 -21.27 5.45
N ASN A 138 5.05 -21.23 6.25
CA ASN A 138 4.15 -22.36 6.43
C ASN A 138 3.20 -22.50 5.24
N THR A 139 2.76 -23.74 4.99
CA THR A 139 1.78 -24.03 3.95
C THR A 139 0.38 -24.01 4.54
N VAL A 140 -0.57 -23.43 3.79
CA VAL A 140 -1.99 -23.43 4.12
C VAL A 140 -2.82 -23.74 2.88
N SER A 141 -4.04 -24.24 3.08
CA SER A 141 -5.04 -24.25 2.01
C SER A 141 -6.07 -23.15 2.20
N LEU A 142 -6.56 -22.60 1.11
CA LEU A 142 -7.65 -21.64 1.02
C LEU A 142 -8.86 -22.32 0.41
N LEU A 143 -10.05 -22.14 0.99
CA LEU A 143 -11.32 -22.46 0.31
C LEU A 143 -11.85 -21.19 -0.34
N VAL A 144 -11.91 -21.21 -1.67
CA VAL A 144 -12.32 -20.08 -2.50
C VAL A 144 -13.52 -20.50 -3.33
N VAL A 145 -14.48 -19.60 -3.53
CA VAL A 145 -15.61 -19.79 -4.45
C VAL A 145 -15.45 -18.81 -5.61
N ARG A 146 -15.54 -19.35 -6.83
CA ARG A 146 -15.64 -18.60 -8.08
C ARG A 146 -16.71 -19.27 -8.94
N ASP A 147 -17.62 -18.50 -9.52
CA ASP A 147 -18.69 -19.03 -10.39
C ASP A 147 -19.48 -20.20 -9.74
N HIS A 148 -19.82 -20.06 -8.45
CA HIS A 148 -20.48 -21.08 -7.60
C HIS A 148 -19.70 -22.38 -7.41
N LYS A 149 -18.43 -22.42 -7.79
CA LYS A 149 -17.59 -23.61 -7.65
C LYS A 149 -16.61 -23.42 -6.50
N PRO A 150 -16.78 -24.16 -5.37
CA PRO A 150 -15.77 -24.17 -4.32
C PRO A 150 -14.52 -24.90 -4.81
N THR A 151 -13.36 -24.27 -4.62
CA THR A 151 -12.05 -24.79 -4.98
C THR A 151 -11.10 -24.63 -3.80
N ARG A 152 -10.31 -25.65 -3.52
CA ARG A 152 -9.25 -25.61 -2.51
C ARG A 152 -7.93 -25.31 -3.18
N LEU A 153 -7.26 -24.23 -2.76
CA LEU A 153 -5.99 -23.78 -3.31
C LEU A 153 -4.92 -23.84 -2.22
N GLU A 154 -3.79 -24.47 -2.49
CA GLU A 154 -2.69 -24.60 -1.54
C GLU A 154 -1.61 -23.57 -1.85
N PHE A 155 -1.10 -22.90 -0.82
CA PHE A 155 0.02 -21.98 -0.99
C PHE A 155 0.90 -21.91 0.25
N ARG A 156 2.14 -21.53 0.03
CA ARG A 156 3.11 -21.22 1.08
C ARG A 156 3.00 -19.74 1.40
N ILE A 157 2.77 -19.40 2.67
CA ILE A 157 2.67 -18.02 3.13
C ILE A 157 4.00 -17.32 2.85
N ALA A 158 3.95 -16.23 2.08
CA ALA A 158 5.10 -15.38 1.80
C ALA A 158 5.14 -14.20 2.76
N ALA A 159 6.32 -13.60 2.94
CA ALA A 159 6.45 -12.31 3.60
C ALA A 159 5.85 -11.20 2.70
N ALA A 160 5.26 -10.19 3.33
CA ALA A 160 4.86 -8.98 2.63
C ALA A 160 6.10 -8.29 2.04
N PRO A 161 5.98 -7.68 0.85
CA PRO A 161 7.03 -6.80 0.33
C PRO A 161 7.15 -5.55 1.22
N ASP A 162 8.16 -4.72 0.98
CA ASP A 162 8.26 -3.41 1.63
C ASP A 162 6.96 -2.61 1.43
N TYR A 163 6.43 -2.12 2.55
CA TYR A 163 5.12 -1.49 2.67
C TYR A 163 5.23 -0.15 3.39
N PHE A 164 4.20 0.70 3.27
CA PHE A 164 4.34 2.13 3.53
C PHE A 164 4.90 2.48 4.92
N GLU A 165 4.42 1.82 5.98
CA GLU A 165 4.86 2.09 7.37
C GLU A 165 6.35 1.77 7.64
N ILE A 166 6.99 0.92 6.82
CA ILE A 166 8.39 0.51 6.99
C ILE A 166 9.27 0.94 5.81
N ALA A 167 8.69 1.68 4.85
CA ALA A 167 9.42 2.13 3.68
C ALA A 167 10.57 3.05 4.09
N PRO A 168 11.73 2.98 3.41
CA PRO A 168 12.80 3.95 3.62
C PRO A 168 12.25 5.38 3.55
N GLU A 169 12.57 6.18 4.57
CA GLU A 169 12.12 7.55 4.68
C GLU A 169 13.30 8.53 4.82
N TYR A 170 13.05 9.77 4.40
CA TYR A 170 13.98 10.88 4.57
C TYR A 170 13.22 12.12 5.05
N GLN A 171 13.65 12.66 6.20
CA GLN A 171 13.12 13.90 6.75
C GLN A 171 13.99 15.10 6.33
N SER A 172 13.47 15.95 5.47
CA SER A 172 14.12 17.20 5.10
C SER A 172 13.72 18.31 6.06
N LYS A 173 14.59 18.63 7.03
CA LYS A 173 14.37 19.76 7.95
C LYS A 173 14.32 21.10 7.23
N ALA A 174 15.06 21.26 6.14
CA ALA A 174 15.12 22.50 5.39
C ALA A 174 13.82 22.78 4.61
N LEU A 175 13.18 21.73 4.08
CA LEU A 175 11.88 21.84 3.44
C LEU A 175 10.72 21.77 4.44
N GLY A 176 10.90 21.06 5.55
CA GLY A 176 9.86 20.68 6.51
C GLY A 176 8.90 19.64 5.96
N ILE A 177 9.44 18.63 5.26
CA ILE A 177 8.69 17.47 4.77
C ILE A 177 9.41 16.18 5.13
N THR A 178 8.63 15.11 5.23
CA THR A 178 9.13 13.73 5.22
C THR A 178 8.70 13.10 3.90
N VAL A 179 9.62 12.40 3.25
CA VAL A 179 9.33 11.60 2.06
C VAL A 179 9.65 10.15 2.31
N SER A 180 8.92 9.24 1.65
CA SER A 180 9.14 7.80 1.71
C SER A 180 9.21 7.22 0.30
N ASP A 181 9.89 6.08 0.16
CA ASP A 181 9.90 5.32 -1.10
C ASP A 181 8.49 4.87 -1.50
N ILE A 182 8.27 4.75 -2.80
CA ILE A 182 6.97 4.33 -3.34
C ILE A 182 6.80 2.81 -3.21
N THR A 183 5.89 2.40 -2.34
CA THR A 183 5.54 0.99 -2.09
C THR A 183 4.39 0.50 -2.97
N PHE A 184 4.06 -0.79 -2.87
CA PHE A 184 3.05 -1.41 -3.73
C PHE A 184 1.63 -0.88 -3.48
N GLU A 185 1.28 -0.54 -2.23
CA GLU A 185 -0.02 0.06 -1.88
C GLU A 185 -0.13 1.47 -2.45
N VAL A 186 0.93 2.26 -2.34
CA VAL A 186 1.01 3.62 -2.89
C VAL A 186 0.84 3.57 -4.41
N ARG A 187 1.54 2.64 -5.10
CA ARG A 187 1.40 2.47 -6.56
C ARG A 187 -0.04 2.13 -6.94
N ARG A 188 -0.66 1.21 -6.19
CA ARG A 188 -2.05 0.80 -6.43
C ARG A 188 -3.03 1.95 -6.26
N TYR A 189 -2.84 2.77 -5.22
CA TYR A 189 -3.71 3.92 -4.96
C TYR A 189 -3.59 5.00 -6.05
N PHE A 190 -2.36 5.38 -6.40
CA PHE A 190 -2.11 6.41 -7.42
C PHE A 190 -2.15 5.89 -8.86
N ARG A 191 -2.49 4.61 -9.07
CA ARG A 191 -2.52 3.95 -10.39
C ARG A 191 -1.20 4.05 -11.14
N MET A 192 -0.10 3.92 -10.41
CA MET A 192 1.26 3.95 -10.94
C MET A 192 1.63 2.59 -11.55
N THR A 193 2.38 2.64 -12.63
CA THR A 193 3.03 1.49 -13.25
C THR A 193 4.39 1.21 -12.59
N LYS A 194 5.03 0.10 -12.99
CA LYS A 194 6.38 -0.25 -12.51
C LYS A 194 7.46 0.76 -12.92
N THR A 195 7.23 1.50 -14.00
CA THR A 195 8.16 2.50 -14.54
C THR A 195 7.90 3.91 -14.04
N ASP A 196 6.83 4.12 -13.28
CA ASP A 196 6.59 5.39 -12.63
C ASP A 196 7.53 5.54 -11.43
N ASP A 197 8.41 6.52 -11.53
CA ASP A 197 9.36 6.88 -10.48
C ASP A 197 8.77 7.96 -9.56
N GLY A 198 9.32 8.07 -8.35
CA GLY A 198 9.05 9.16 -7.41
C GLY A 198 9.30 8.75 -5.96
N VAL A 199 9.10 9.72 -5.07
CA VAL A 199 8.94 9.51 -3.62
C VAL A 199 7.62 10.14 -3.18
N ILE A 200 6.96 9.55 -2.20
CA ILE A 200 5.71 10.09 -1.65
C ILE A 200 6.00 10.98 -0.47
N VAL A 201 5.34 12.14 -0.40
CA VAL A 201 5.37 13.03 0.76
C VAL A 201 4.52 12.40 1.86
N SER A 202 5.16 11.73 2.82
CA SER A 202 4.52 11.06 3.95
C SER A 202 4.16 12.03 5.08
N GLY A 203 4.80 13.19 5.14
CA GLY A 203 4.48 14.22 6.13
C GLY A 203 4.87 15.62 5.69
N VAL A 204 4.13 16.62 6.16
CA VAL A 204 4.41 18.04 5.94
C VAL A 204 4.26 18.77 7.26
N THR A 205 5.34 19.37 7.75
CA THR A 205 5.32 20.17 8.97
C THR A 205 4.59 21.49 8.72
N ALA A 206 3.60 21.81 9.56
CA ALA A 206 2.83 23.04 9.46
C ALA A 206 3.73 24.30 9.50
N GLY A 207 3.45 25.30 8.66
CA GLY A 207 4.25 26.53 8.57
C GLY A 207 5.66 26.35 7.98
N SER A 208 6.01 25.16 7.49
CA SER A 208 7.29 24.93 6.80
C SER A 208 7.39 25.63 5.44
N ALA A 209 8.60 25.65 4.88
CA ALA A 209 8.85 26.18 3.54
C ALA A 209 8.03 25.43 2.47
N ALA A 210 7.93 24.11 2.58
CA ALA A 210 7.11 23.30 1.68
C ALA A 210 5.60 23.52 1.89
N SER A 211 5.13 23.60 3.14
CA SER A 211 3.72 23.87 3.44
C SER A 211 3.28 25.20 2.83
N THR A 212 4.08 26.25 3.06
CA THR A 212 3.87 27.61 2.53
C THR A 212 3.88 27.63 1.00
N ALA A 213 4.73 26.81 0.37
CA ALA A 213 4.79 26.67 -1.07
C ALA A 213 3.65 25.80 -1.65
N GLY A 214 2.75 25.30 -0.80
CA GLY A 214 1.57 24.55 -1.22
C GLY A 214 1.81 23.05 -1.40
N VAL A 215 2.90 22.49 -0.90
CA VAL A 215 3.08 21.03 -0.82
C VAL A 215 2.09 20.46 0.19
N ARG A 216 1.51 19.30 -0.12
CA ARG A 216 0.55 18.61 0.74
C ARG A 216 0.98 17.16 1.00
N PRO A 217 0.54 16.56 2.12
CA PRO A 217 0.72 15.13 2.35
C PRO A 217 0.11 14.29 1.22
N PHE A 218 0.73 13.15 0.97
CA PHE A 218 0.36 12.18 -0.06
C PHE A 218 0.40 12.74 -1.49
N GLU A 219 1.30 13.68 -1.75
CA GLU A 219 1.73 14.04 -3.10
C GLU A 219 3.03 13.30 -3.46
N ILE A 220 3.26 13.05 -4.74
CA ILE A 220 4.44 12.34 -5.24
C ILE A 220 5.42 13.34 -5.84
N ILE A 221 6.65 13.37 -5.35
CA ILE A 221 7.74 14.12 -5.96
C ILE A 221 8.42 13.22 -6.99
N THR A 222 8.38 13.65 -8.26
CA THR A 222 8.92 12.89 -9.40
C THR A 222 10.25 13.45 -9.90
N ALA A 223 10.53 14.73 -9.62
CA ALA A 223 11.79 15.37 -9.99
C ALA A 223 12.17 16.53 -9.04
N VAL A 224 13.47 16.78 -8.91
CA VAL A 224 14.07 17.93 -8.23
C VAL A 224 15.04 18.63 -9.20
N ASP A 225 14.78 19.88 -9.57
CA ASP A 225 15.54 20.64 -10.57
C ASP A 225 15.82 19.84 -11.86
N ASP A 226 14.76 19.28 -12.44
CA ASP A 226 14.78 18.45 -13.66
C ASP A 226 15.50 17.10 -13.51
N GLN A 227 16.03 16.76 -12.32
CA GLN A 227 16.57 15.44 -12.01
C GLN A 227 15.45 14.51 -11.56
N GLY A 228 15.23 13.41 -12.30
CA GLY A 228 14.25 12.39 -11.94
C GLY A 228 14.61 11.70 -10.61
N ILE A 229 13.62 11.56 -9.74
CA ILE A 229 13.78 10.97 -8.41
C ILE A 229 13.14 9.59 -8.40
N ARG A 230 13.91 8.56 -8.04
CA ARG A 230 13.42 7.16 -7.96
C ARG A 230 13.36 6.61 -6.55
N SER A 231 14.11 7.23 -5.64
CA SER A 231 14.26 6.80 -4.26
C SER A 231 14.48 7.98 -3.32
N VAL A 232 14.29 7.75 -2.02
CA VAL A 232 14.63 8.71 -0.97
C VAL A 232 16.11 9.08 -0.97
N SER A 233 17.00 8.16 -1.37
CA SER A 233 18.44 8.46 -1.51
C SER A 233 18.70 9.43 -2.66
N ASP A 234 18.00 9.27 -3.78
CA ASP A 234 18.10 10.23 -4.90
C ASP A 234 17.56 11.59 -4.48
N PHE A 235 16.44 11.60 -3.75
CA PHE A 235 15.83 12.83 -3.23
C PHE A 235 16.79 13.57 -2.28
N GLU A 236 17.35 12.88 -1.29
CA GLU A 236 18.32 13.45 -0.36
C GLU A 236 19.52 14.06 -1.10
N LYS A 237 20.13 13.32 -2.02
CA LYS A 237 21.27 13.79 -2.81
C LYS A 237 20.90 15.02 -3.65
N ALA A 238 19.71 15.02 -4.24
CA ALA A 238 19.23 16.12 -5.07
C ALA A 238 18.98 17.41 -4.29
N LEU A 239 18.90 17.39 -2.95
CA LEU A 239 18.78 18.58 -2.12
C LEU A 239 20.13 19.15 -1.65
N GLN A 240 21.23 18.40 -1.74
CA GLN A 240 22.50 18.79 -1.15
C GLN A 240 23.09 20.05 -1.78
N GLY A 241 23.53 20.99 -0.93
CA GLY A 241 24.20 22.23 -1.36
C GLY A 241 23.30 23.25 -2.06
N LYS A 242 21.98 23.05 -2.05
CA LYS A 242 21.02 23.94 -2.70
C LYS A 242 20.46 24.97 -1.71
N ASN A 243 20.19 26.16 -2.23
CA ASN A 243 19.50 27.24 -1.50
C ASN A 243 18.07 27.46 -2.04
N GLU A 244 17.76 26.88 -3.20
CA GLU A 244 16.45 26.90 -3.84
C GLU A 244 16.30 25.59 -4.62
N VAL A 245 15.09 25.03 -4.65
CA VAL A 245 14.78 23.79 -5.37
C VAL A 245 13.44 23.91 -6.09
N ARG A 246 13.34 23.33 -7.29
CA ARG A 246 12.09 23.13 -8.03
C ARG A 246 11.65 21.69 -7.91
N LEU A 247 10.56 21.45 -7.19
CA LEU A 247 9.96 20.13 -7.03
C LEU A 247 8.88 19.92 -8.09
N THR A 248 8.98 18.85 -8.88
CA THR A 248 7.86 18.39 -9.72
C THR A 248 6.99 17.47 -8.88
N VAL A 249 5.83 17.99 -8.49
CA VAL A 249 4.87 17.34 -7.60
C VAL A 249 3.69 16.82 -8.42
N ARG A 250 3.25 15.60 -8.16
CA ARG A 250 2.12 14.93 -8.81
C ARG A 250 1.13 14.44 -7.77
N ARG A 251 -0.16 14.65 -8.02
CA ARG A 251 -1.25 14.02 -7.26
C ARG A 251 -2.29 13.51 -8.23
N LEU A 252 -2.50 12.19 -8.23
CA LEU A 252 -3.31 11.51 -9.24
C LEU A 252 -2.86 11.93 -10.66
N ALA A 253 -3.76 12.48 -11.48
CA ALA A 253 -3.46 12.92 -12.85
C ALA A 253 -2.88 14.35 -12.94
N ALA A 254 -2.88 15.13 -11.85
CA ALA A 254 -2.42 16.52 -11.87
C ALA A 254 -0.94 16.60 -11.50
N SER A 255 -0.17 17.40 -12.25
CA SER A 255 1.23 17.70 -11.94
C SER A 255 1.47 19.21 -11.94
N ARG A 256 2.32 19.67 -11.02
CA ARG A 256 2.77 21.06 -10.92
C ARG A 256 4.22 21.14 -10.47
N VAL A 257 4.86 22.26 -10.77
CA VAL A 257 6.18 22.59 -10.26
C VAL A 257 6.03 23.54 -9.08
N VAL A 258 6.72 23.25 -7.98
CA VAL A 258 6.75 24.06 -6.76
C VAL A 258 8.19 24.51 -6.52
N THR A 259 8.44 25.82 -6.55
CA THR A 259 9.76 26.38 -6.24
C THR A 259 9.83 26.76 -4.76
N ILE A 260 10.84 26.26 -4.05
CA ILE A 260 11.01 26.46 -2.61
C ILE A 260 12.40 26.99 -2.33
N LYS A 261 12.48 28.12 -1.62
CA LYS A 261 13.73 28.62 -1.05
C LYS A 261 14.01 27.89 0.24
N LEU A 262 15.20 27.30 0.33
CA LEU A 262 15.65 26.61 1.53
C LEU A 262 16.17 27.65 2.52
N PRO A 263 15.81 27.56 3.81
CA PRO A 263 16.38 28.44 4.82
C PRO A 263 17.90 28.27 4.82
N SER A 264 18.62 29.39 4.75
CA SER A 264 20.07 29.40 4.90
C SER A 264 20.44 28.67 6.19
N GLY A 265 21.18 27.56 6.09
CA GLY A 265 21.74 26.91 7.28
C GLY A 265 22.55 27.92 8.09
N PRO A 266 22.74 27.71 9.41
CA PRO A 266 23.60 28.58 10.19
C PRO A 266 24.97 28.65 9.50
N ARG A 267 25.44 29.87 9.22
CA ARG A 267 26.82 30.09 8.79
C ARG A 267 27.71 29.52 9.90
N ARG A 268 28.40 28.42 9.60
CA ARG A 268 29.44 27.88 10.48
C ARG A 268 30.59 28.87 10.58
#